data_AF-A0A937J7Y5-F1
#
_entry.id   AF-A0A937J7Y5-F1
#
_cell.length_a   1.000
_cell.length_b   1.000
_cell.length_c   1.000
_cell.angle_alpha   90.00
_cell.angle_beta   90.00
_cell.angle_gamma   90.00
#
_symmetry.space_group_name_H-M   'P 1'
#
loop_
_entity.id
_entity.type
_entity.pdbx_description
1 polymer ?
#
loop_
_entity_poly.entity_id
_entity_poly.type
_entity_poly.pdbx_seq_one_letter_code
_entity_poly.pdbx_strand_id
1 'polypeptide(L)'
;MKNILSLTLLLLASFSAAKTEDAILIIDVRTPTEWDRGHLPKAKHIEWQNIGEEITELTNDKHSTIYVYCRSGNRSGKAKLILEQLGYSNVINAGGINEAQSFIDSKT
;
A
#
# COMPACT_ATOMS: atom_id res chain seq x y z
N MET A 1 30.68 33.55 -46.46
CA MET A 1 29.54 32.67 -46.81
C MET A 1 29.50 31.51 -45.82
N LYS A 2 28.36 31.30 -45.13
CA LYS A 2 27.99 30.14 -44.28
C LYS A 2 28.72 30.09 -42.91
N ASN A 3 28.22 30.62 -41.78
CA ASN A 3 26.92 30.39 -41.11
C ASN A 3 26.85 28.86 -40.78
N ILE A 4 26.78 28.34 -39.54
CA ILE A 4 25.78 28.51 -38.47
C ILE A 4 26.08 27.48 -37.35
N LEU A 5 25.93 27.94 -36.10
CA LEU A 5 25.53 27.26 -34.85
C LEU A 5 26.16 25.92 -34.39
N SER A 6 26.80 26.02 -33.22
CA SER A 6 26.73 25.11 -32.08
C SER A 6 25.55 24.12 -32.12
N LEU A 7 25.85 22.82 -32.15
CA LEU A 7 24.85 21.77 -31.95
C LEU A 7 25.27 20.90 -30.75
N THR A 8 25.30 21.53 -29.57
CA THR A 8 25.19 20.81 -28.30
C THR A 8 23.84 20.11 -28.30
N LEU A 9 23.85 18.79 -28.53
CA LEU A 9 22.68 17.93 -28.38
C LEU A 9 22.36 17.80 -26.89
N LEU A 10 21.69 18.82 -26.34
CA LEU A 10 21.09 18.76 -25.02
C LEU A 10 19.84 17.87 -25.16
N LEU A 11 20.03 16.56 -24.99
CA LEU A 11 18.92 15.63 -24.83
C LEU A 11 18.30 15.92 -23.46
N LEU A 12 17.45 16.94 -23.40
CA LEU A 12 16.48 17.10 -22.32
C LEU A 12 15.48 15.96 -22.49
N ALA A 13 15.87 14.77 -22.04
CA ALA A 13 14.91 13.74 -21.72
C ALA A 13 14.01 14.34 -20.65
N SER A 14 12.85 14.85 -21.08
CA SER A 14 11.74 15.14 -20.19
C SER A 14 11.38 13.83 -19.54
N PHE A 15 12.01 13.54 -18.40
CA PHE A 15 11.55 12.52 -17.48
C PHE A 15 10.23 13.06 -16.95
N SER A 16 9.14 12.78 -17.67
CA SER A 16 7.83 12.81 -17.04
C SER A 16 7.94 11.75 -15.96
N ALA A 17 8.17 12.19 -14.71
CA ALA A 17 7.84 11.39 -13.56
C ALA A 17 6.35 11.07 -13.72
N ALA A 18 6.06 9.90 -14.29
CA ALA A 18 4.73 9.34 -14.20
C ALA A 18 4.41 9.36 -12.71
N LYS A 19 3.45 10.17 -12.31
CA LYS A 19 2.87 10.02 -10.99
C LYS A 19 2.25 8.63 -10.99
N THR A 20 3.00 7.66 -10.49
CA THR A 20 2.42 6.41 -10.03
C THR A 20 1.41 6.83 -9.00
N GLU A 21 0.11 6.66 -9.28
CA GLU A 21 -0.89 6.73 -8.23
C GLU A 21 -0.37 5.85 -7.10
N ASP A 22 -0.16 6.42 -5.92
CA ASP A 22 0.39 5.70 -4.78
C ASP A 22 -0.47 4.45 -4.58
N ALA A 23 0.09 3.28 -4.83
CA ALA A 23 -0.67 2.04 -4.87
C ALA A 23 -1.32 1.82 -3.50
N ILE A 24 -2.65 1.92 -3.45
CA ILE A 24 -3.42 1.64 -2.25
C ILE A 24 -3.42 0.12 -2.04
N LEU A 25 -2.90 -0.30 -0.90
CA LEU A 25 -2.84 -1.70 -0.50
C LEU A 25 -3.83 -1.96 0.63
N ILE A 26 -4.77 -2.89 0.42
CA ILE A 26 -5.74 -3.30 1.42
C ILE A 26 -5.33 -4.70 1.91
N ILE A 27 -5.08 -4.87 3.20
CA ILE A 27 -4.62 -6.12 3.79
C ILE A 27 -5.58 -6.58 4.88
N ASP A 28 -6.16 -7.76 4.68
CA ASP A 28 -6.87 -8.51 5.70
C ASP A 28 -5.87 -9.24 6.59
N VAL A 29 -5.87 -8.95 7.89
CA VAL A 29 -4.96 -9.57 8.84
C VAL A 29 -5.61 -10.61 9.75
N ARG A 30 -6.77 -11.14 9.32
CA ARG A 30 -7.50 -12.21 10.01
C ARG A 30 -6.93 -13.58 9.66
N THR A 31 -7.48 -14.64 10.28
CA THR A 31 -7.06 -16.02 10.01
C THR A 31 -7.52 -16.48 8.61
N PRO A 32 -6.93 -17.55 8.04
CA PRO A 32 -7.38 -18.13 6.78
C PRO A 32 -8.87 -18.50 6.80
N THR A 33 -9.37 -19.07 7.89
CA THR A 33 -10.79 -19.41 8.03
C THR A 33 -11.71 -18.20 8.02
N GLU A 34 -11.27 -17.03 8.50
CA GLU A 34 -12.04 -15.78 8.39
C GLU A 34 -11.97 -15.21 6.98
N TRP A 35 -10.82 -15.31 6.32
CA TRP A 35 -10.61 -14.90 4.93
C TRP A 35 -11.48 -15.70 3.95
N ASP A 36 -11.48 -17.03 4.09
CA ASP A 36 -12.24 -17.97 3.23
C ASP A 36 -13.76 -17.80 3.36
N ARG A 37 -14.22 -17.25 4.49
CA ARG A 37 -15.64 -16.92 4.71
C ARG A 37 -16.07 -15.60 4.05
N GLY A 38 -15.13 -14.87 3.44
CA GLY A 38 -15.37 -13.61 2.77
C GLY A 38 -14.48 -12.49 3.30
N HIS A 39 -14.09 -11.59 2.41
CA HIS A 39 -13.14 -10.50 2.63
C HIS A 39 -13.46 -9.33 1.70
N LEU A 40 -12.84 -8.17 1.95
CA LEU A 40 -13.07 -6.98 1.14
C LEU A 40 -12.56 -7.19 -0.30
N PRO A 41 -13.24 -6.64 -1.32
CA PRO A 41 -12.76 -6.69 -2.69
C PRO A 41 -11.34 -6.11 -2.81
N LYS A 42 -10.50 -6.75 -3.64
CA LYS A 42 -9.10 -6.36 -3.89
C LYS A 42 -8.16 -6.46 -2.68
N ALA A 43 -8.64 -6.90 -1.52
CA ALA A 43 -7.76 -7.15 -0.38
C ALA A 43 -6.72 -8.23 -0.71
N LYS A 44 -5.58 -8.15 -0.04
CA LYS A 44 -4.58 -9.21 0.11
C LYS A 44 -4.70 -9.80 1.51
N HIS A 45 -4.24 -11.03 1.68
CA HIS A 45 -4.33 -11.73 2.96
C HIS A 45 -2.93 -11.98 3.51
N ILE A 46 -2.68 -11.49 4.72
CA ILE A 46 -1.47 -11.81 5.51
C ILE A 46 -1.89 -11.81 6.98
N GLU A 47 -1.77 -12.93 7.69
CA GLU A 47 -2.09 -12.95 9.13
C GLU A 47 -1.21 -11.96 9.91
N TRP A 48 -1.76 -11.27 10.91
CA TRP A 48 -1.02 -10.20 11.61
C TRP A 48 0.30 -10.69 12.23
N GLN A 49 0.41 -11.98 12.55
CA GLN A 49 1.64 -12.59 13.08
C GLN A 49 2.76 -12.65 12.04
N ASN A 50 2.41 -12.81 10.76
CA ASN A 50 3.39 -13.01 9.68
C ASN A 50 3.68 -11.71 8.92
N ILE A 51 2.92 -10.65 9.18
CA ILE A 51 3.00 -9.41 8.38
C ILE A 51 4.38 -8.76 8.38
N GLY A 52 5.19 -8.99 9.42
CA GLY A 52 6.56 -8.47 9.44
C GLY A 52 7.48 -9.16 8.44
N GLU A 53 7.22 -10.44 8.13
CA GLU A 53 8.04 -11.26 7.24
C GLU A 53 7.51 -11.23 5.80
N GLU A 54 6.19 -11.16 5.63
CA GLU A 54 5.52 -11.33 4.32
C GLU A 54 5.21 -10.00 3.61
N ILE A 55 5.28 -8.83 4.28
CA ILE A 55 4.88 -7.55 3.65
C ILE A 55 5.66 -7.20 2.38
N THR A 56 6.92 -7.62 2.28
CA THR A 56 7.79 -7.35 1.14
C THR A 56 7.38 -8.10 -0.14
N GLU A 57 6.52 -9.12 -0.02
CA GLU A 57 5.86 -9.78 -1.15
C GLU A 57 4.82 -8.88 -1.81
N LEU A 58 4.22 -7.96 -1.05
CA LEU A 58 3.21 -7.02 -1.55
C LEU A 58 3.82 -5.67 -1.93
N THR A 59 4.71 -5.12 -1.10
CA THR A 59 5.39 -3.86 -1.40
C THR A 59 6.70 -3.69 -0.63
N ASN A 60 7.73 -3.23 -1.34
CA ASN A 60 8.99 -2.77 -0.74
C ASN A 60 9.04 -1.24 -0.58
N ASP A 61 8.05 -0.53 -1.13
CA ASP A 61 7.94 0.92 -1.02
C ASP A 61 7.38 1.30 0.36
N LYS A 62 8.21 2.02 1.12
CA LYS A 62 7.89 2.46 2.48
C LYS A 62 6.88 3.60 2.52
N HIS A 63 6.58 4.23 1.38
CA HIS A 63 5.59 5.30 1.27
C HIS A 63 4.21 4.82 0.80
N SER A 64 4.09 3.54 0.42
CA SER A 64 2.82 2.93 0.03
C SER A 64 1.73 3.15 1.09
N THR A 65 0.52 3.47 0.63
CA THR A 65 -0.65 3.59 1.51
C THR A 65 -1.18 2.21 1.85
N ILE A 66 -1.08 1.79 3.11
CA ILE A 66 -1.47 0.45 3.55
C ILE A 66 -2.65 0.53 4.52
N TYR A 67 -3.81 0.04 4.10
CA TYR A 67 -4.97 -0.19 4.95
C TYR A 67 -4.93 -1.60 5.51
N VAL A 68 -4.79 -1.75 6.83
CA VAL A 68 -4.92 -3.04 7.51
C VAL A 68 -6.27 -3.11 8.23
N TYR A 69 -7.00 -4.21 8.05
CA TYR A 69 -8.25 -4.44 8.78
C TYR A 69 -8.32 -5.85 9.35
N CYS A 70 -9.18 -6.04 10.34
CA CYS A 70 -9.45 -7.37 10.87
C CYS A 70 -10.93 -7.57 11.25
N ARG A 71 -11.23 -8.42 12.24
CA ARG A 71 -12.61 -8.59 12.72
C ARG A 71 -13.14 -7.37 13.48
N SER A 72 -12.30 -6.74 14.30
CA SER A 72 -12.74 -5.72 15.27
C SER A 72 -11.70 -4.64 15.56
N GLY A 73 -10.73 -4.43 14.67
CA GLY A 73 -9.65 -3.43 14.83
C GLY A 73 -8.43 -3.85 15.68
N ASN A 74 -8.53 -4.89 16.50
CA ASN A 74 -7.46 -5.20 17.47
C ASN A 74 -6.20 -5.82 16.81
N ARG A 75 -6.38 -6.77 15.88
CA ARG A 75 -5.24 -7.39 15.15
C ARG A 75 -4.64 -6.44 14.12
N SER A 76 -5.47 -5.65 13.45
CA SER A 76 -5.02 -4.60 12.54
C SER A 76 -4.24 -3.49 13.27
N GLY A 77 -4.56 -3.21 14.52
CA GLY A 77 -3.73 -2.35 15.38
C GLY A 77 -2.32 -2.92 15.60
N LYS A 78 -2.20 -4.22 15.88
CA LYS A 78 -0.90 -4.90 16.01
C LYS A 78 -0.12 -4.91 14.70
N ALA A 79 -0.79 -5.25 13.61
CA ALA A 79 -0.21 -5.25 12.27
C ALA A 79 0.33 -3.86 11.88
N LYS A 80 -0.45 -2.81 12.18
CA LYS A 80 -0.02 -1.42 11.98
C LYS A 80 1.30 -1.13 12.70
N LEU A 81 1.38 -1.44 13.99
CA LEU A 81 2.59 -1.19 14.78
C LEU A 81 3.82 -1.92 14.22
N ILE A 82 3.66 -3.17 13.80
CA ILE A 82 4.74 -3.96 13.18
C ILE A 82 5.21 -3.28 11.89
N LEU A 83 4.29 -2.88 11.01
CA LEU A 83 4.63 -2.22 9.75
C LEU A 83 5.29 -0.85 9.96
N GLU A 84 4.81 -0.05 10.91
CA GLU A 84 5.44 1.23 11.28
C GLU A 84 6.87 1.02 11.80
N GLN A 85 7.11 -0.02 12.62
CA GLN A 85 8.45 -0.41 13.08
C GLN A 85 9.38 -0.82 11.93
N LEU A 86 8.83 -1.38 10.85
CA LEU A 86 9.56 -1.73 9.62
C LEU A 86 9.73 -0.54 8.66
N GLY A 87 9.32 0.66 9.08
CA GLY A 87 9.54 1.91 8.35
C GLY A 87 8.46 2.26 7.33
N TYR A 88 7.35 1.52 7.25
CA TYR A 88 6.23 1.92 6.40
C TYR A 88 5.56 3.17 7.00
N SER A 89 5.59 4.28 6.27
CA SER A 89 5.22 5.60 6.80
C SER A 89 3.73 5.90 6.72
N ASN A 90 2.96 5.13 5.95
CA ASN A 90 1.55 5.39 5.70
C ASN A 90 0.67 4.15 5.95
N VAL A 91 0.59 3.73 7.22
CA VAL A 91 -0.19 2.57 7.64
C VAL A 91 -1.42 2.98 8.44
N ILE A 92 -2.60 2.58 7.97
CA ILE A 92 -3.89 2.95 8.53
C ILE A 92 -4.56 1.68 9.08
N ASN A 93 -4.92 1.71 10.37
CA ASN A 93 -5.82 0.72 10.94
C ASN A 93 -7.25 1.07 10.52
N ALA A 94 -7.79 0.33 9.56
CA ALA A 94 -9.15 0.52 9.04
C ALA A 94 -10.23 -0.16 9.91
N GLY A 95 -9.87 -0.73 11.07
CA GLY A 95 -10.82 -1.24 12.05
C GLY A 95 -11.30 -2.67 11.79
N GLY A 96 -12.56 -2.94 12.11
CA GLY A 96 -13.25 -4.18 11.74
C GLY A 96 -13.64 -4.19 10.26
N ILE A 97 -13.94 -5.37 9.70
CA ILE A 97 -14.25 -5.52 8.26
C ILE A 97 -15.37 -4.58 7.77
N ASN A 98 -16.42 -4.37 8.57
CA ASN A 98 -17.52 -3.47 8.21
C ASN A 98 -17.07 -1.99 8.21
N GLU A 99 -16.30 -1.59 9.22
CA GLU A 99 -15.73 -0.24 9.32
C GLU A 99 -14.77 0.02 8.16
N ALA A 100 -13.93 -0.96 7.85
CA ALA A 100 -12.96 -0.91 6.78
C ALA A 100 -13.62 -0.79 5.41
N GLN A 101 -14.69 -1.55 5.15
CA GLN A 101 -15.48 -1.41 3.92
C GLN A 101 -15.99 0.02 3.77
N SER A 102 -16.70 0.56 4.77
CA SER A 102 -17.23 1.92 4.73
C SER A 102 -16.14 2.99 4.59
N PHE A 103 -14.99 2.78 5.25
CA PHE A 103 -13.86 3.70 5.19
C PHE A 103 -13.22 3.72 3.80
N ILE A 104 -12.97 2.56 3.20
CA ILE A 104 -12.32 2.44 1.89
C ILE A 104 -13.24 2.96 0.79
N ASP A 105 -14.53 2.61 0.82
CA ASP A 105 -15.52 3.11 -0.16
C ASP A 105 -15.66 4.64 -0.14
N SER A 106 -15.31 5.30 0.98
CA SER A 106 -15.31 6.77 1.08
C SER A 106 -14.07 7.44 0.49
N LYS A 107 -13.06 6.66 0.08
CA LYS A 107 -11.73 7.14 -0.38
C LYS A 107 -11.43 6.77 -1.83
N THR A 108 -12.23 5.90 -2.43
CA THR A 108 -12.11 5.43 -3.83
C THR A 108 -13.40 5.68 -4.58
#